data_AF-A0A418YFK8-F1
#
_entry.id   AF-A0A418YFK8-F1
#
_cell.length_a   1.000
_cell.length_b   1.000
_cell.length_c   1.000
_cell.angle_alpha   90.00
_cell.angle_beta   90.00
_cell.angle_gamma   90.00
#
_symmetry.space_group_name_H-M   'P 1'
#
loop_
_entity.id
_entity.type
_entity.pdbx_description
1 polymer ?
#
loop_
_entity_poly.entity_id
_entity_poly.type
_entity_poly.pdbx_seq_one_letter_code
_entity_poly.pdbx_strand_id
1 'polypeptide(L)'
;MSRLETNAALTFITGKDAALEDSIESMQNKLRRFGFDIEEASWLNPVPNVWSVHIRDKACPMCFTNGKGASQKAALASALGEFFERLSCNYFWADFYLGKSVAQGEFVHYPNEKWFPLTQDDALPEGILDEYLHQHYNPHQELMASHLVDFNSGNDKRGICGLPFTRQDNQETVYIPMNIVANLYVSNGMSAGNTRTEARVQALSELFERSVKNKIIADGISLPEIPAKVIKAYPGIKASIDKLEAQGFPIYSYDASLGGKYPVICVVLLNPANGTCFASFGAHPKFEVAFERTVTELLQGRSLKDLDVFYPPSFDDEEVADHHNLETHFIDSAGLISWDLFKKKPDYDFVHWDSPGSSPDEFTSLMKAFDDLGQPVYIADYQHLNVYSCRILAPGLSEIYPVEDLVWRNNSGGNQLRKLIFKLSKDWFNQDVVNQVLDYLDVQDYSEQERVFELIGVAFSADSPWKTLRVGELRGLLLLSLGEHEEAQEWIQWTLDYGQSTLSEQRQRFFDCLNQALQLNMDNTRKRKQYLPVFNRMYGPALVAQAFELIDQQAPSHGLHKISAKLKNLPMHQKLLQAYEKLQQAKIAETSKKPL
;
A
#
# COMPACT_ATOMS: atom_id res chain seq x y z
N MET A 1 -34.22 -20.43 -36.45
CA MET A 1 -34.26 -21.08 -35.13
C MET A 1 -33.91 -20.01 -34.10
N SER A 2 -34.88 -19.67 -33.25
CA SER A 2 -34.82 -18.58 -32.29
C SER A 2 -33.70 -18.78 -31.30
N ARG A 3 -32.83 -17.77 -31.14
CA ARG A 3 -32.05 -17.62 -29.91
C ARG A 3 -33.06 -17.35 -28.80
N LEU A 4 -33.21 -18.30 -27.89
CA LEU A 4 -33.80 -18.05 -26.59
C LEU A 4 -32.85 -17.08 -25.88
N GLU A 5 -33.19 -15.78 -25.93
CA GLU A 5 -32.69 -14.81 -24.96
C GLU A 5 -33.25 -15.22 -23.60
N THR A 6 -32.46 -15.97 -22.84
CA THR A 6 -32.68 -16.06 -21.40
C THR A 6 -32.38 -14.68 -20.85
N ASN A 7 -33.42 -13.89 -20.58
CA ASN A 7 -33.34 -12.70 -19.74
C ASN A 7 -32.70 -13.13 -18.41
N ALA A 8 -31.40 -12.87 -18.24
CA ALA A 8 -30.73 -13.11 -16.97
C ALA A 8 -31.37 -12.19 -15.92
N ALA A 9 -31.79 -12.75 -14.79
CA ALA A 9 -32.33 -11.94 -13.70
C ALA A 9 -31.25 -10.99 -13.18
N LEU A 10 -31.57 -9.69 -13.10
CA LEU A 10 -30.71 -8.66 -12.53
C LEU A 10 -30.68 -8.78 -11.00
N THR A 11 -29.49 -8.71 -10.41
CA THR A 11 -29.26 -8.85 -8.98
C THR A 11 -28.94 -7.49 -8.36
N PHE A 12 -29.82 -7.00 -7.49
CA PHE A 12 -29.59 -5.77 -6.71
C PHE A 12 -29.22 -6.15 -5.28
N ILE A 13 -28.14 -5.55 -4.75
CA ILE A 13 -27.69 -5.73 -3.37
C ILE A 13 -27.82 -4.42 -2.59
N THR A 14 -28.01 -4.52 -1.28
CA THR A 14 -28.18 -3.37 -0.39
C THR A 14 -26.96 -2.44 -0.46
N GLY A 15 -27.21 -1.13 -0.64
CA GLY A 15 -26.15 -0.11 -0.70
C GLY A 15 -25.51 0.09 -2.07
N LYS A 16 -26.04 -0.55 -3.13
CA LYS A 16 -25.60 -0.33 -4.52
C LYS A 16 -26.72 0.28 -5.36
N ASP A 17 -26.34 1.21 -6.22
CA ASP A 17 -27.26 1.97 -7.09
C ASP A 17 -27.49 1.31 -8.45
N ALA A 18 -26.83 0.18 -8.74
CA ALA A 18 -27.00 -0.60 -9.97
C ALA A 18 -26.95 -2.12 -9.70
N ALA A 19 -27.46 -2.90 -10.66
CA ALA A 19 -27.37 -4.35 -10.61
C ALA A 19 -25.90 -4.80 -10.76
N LEU A 20 -25.57 -5.95 -10.17
CA LEU A 20 -24.22 -6.52 -10.23
C LEU A 20 -23.81 -6.84 -11.67
N GLU A 21 -24.73 -7.39 -12.47
CA GLU A 21 -24.49 -7.75 -13.87
C GLU A 21 -24.13 -6.53 -14.71
N ASP A 22 -24.92 -5.45 -14.57
CA ASP A 22 -24.69 -4.19 -15.29
C ASP A 22 -23.35 -3.56 -14.89
N SER A 23 -23.04 -3.58 -13.59
CA SER A 23 -21.78 -3.06 -13.04
C SER A 23 -20.57 -3.79 -13.63
N ILE A 24 -20.60 -5.13 -13.60
CA ILE A 24 -19.53 -6.00 -14.13
C ILE A 24 -19.35 -5.76 -15.63
N GLU A 25 -20.43 -5.84 -16.41
CA GLU A 25 -20.37 -5.67 -17.86
C GLU A 25 -19.83 -4.28 -18.24
N SER A 26 -20.35 -3.23 -17.60
CA SER A 26 -19.94 -1.84 -17.83
C SER A 26 -18.45 -1.64 -17.53
N MET A 27 -17.97 -2.13 -16.38
CA MET A 27 -16.57 -1.99 -15.96
C MET A 27 -15.63 -2.80 -16.86
N GLN A 28 -15.94 -4.05 -17.18
CA GLN A 28 -15.14 -4.87 -18.10
C GLN A 28 -15.06 -4.26 -19.51
N ASN A 29 -16.16 -3.70 -20.01
CA ASN A 29 -16.17 -3.02 -21.30
C ASN A 29 -15.31 -1.76 -21.29
N LYS A 30 -15.38 -0.97 -20.22
CA LYS A 30 -14.56 0.25 -20.06
C LYS A 30 -13.07 -0.08 -19.94
N LEU A 31 -12.68 -1.08 -19.13
CA LEU A 31 -11.28 -1.51 -19.01
C LEU A 31 -10.69 -1.91 -20.37
N ARG A 32 -11.42 -2.74 -21.13
CA ARG A 32 -11.03 -3.12 -22.50
C ARG A 32 -10.89 -1.91 -23.43
N ARG A 33 -11.83 -0.95 -23.35
CA ARG A 33 -11.79 0.29 -24.13
C ARG A 33 -10.56 1.15 -23.82
N PHE A 34 -10.13 1.21 -22.57
CA PHE A 34 -8.90 1.89 -22.15
C PHE A 34 -7.63 1.03 -22.33
N GLY A 35 -7.75 -0.17 -22.91
CA GLY A 35 -6.63 -1.03 -23.25
C GLY A 35 -6.09 -1.86 -22.08
N PHE A 36 -6.85 -2.04 -21.00
CA PHE A 36 -6.54 -2.95 -19.91
C PHE A 36 -7.20 -4.31 -20.16
N ASP A 37 -6.40 -5.37 -20.24
CA ASP A 37 -6.87 -6.75 -20.42
C ASP A 37 -6.74 -7.49 -19.09
N ILE A 38 -7.86 -7.53 -18.36
CA ILE A 38 -7.91 -8.07 -17.00
C ILE A 38 -8.24 -9.55 -17.03
N GLU A 39 -7.47 -10.34 -16.28
CA GLU A 39 -7.80 -11.74 -15.98
C GLU A 39 -8.19 -11.94 -14.51
N GLU A 40 -9.09 -12.87 -14.28
CA GLU A 40 -9.41 -13.43 -12.96
C GLU A 40 -8.39 -14.53 -12.66
N ALA A 41 -7.45 -14.26 -11.76
CA ALA A 41 -6.30 -15.11 -11.51
C ALA A 41 -6.58 -16.20 -10.45
N SER A 42 -7.39 -15.91 -9.43
CA SER A 42 -7.81 -16.90 -8.44
C SER A 42 -9.14 -16.54 -7.79
N TRP A 43 -9.87 -17.57 -7.35
CA TRP A 43 -11.17 -17.48 -6.70
C TRP A 43 -11.17 -18.28 -5.40
N LEU A 44 -11.80 -17.74 -4.36
CA LEU A 44 -12.04 -18.43 -3.10
C LEU A 44 -13.50 -18.30 -2.66
N ASN A 45 -13.99 -19.34 -2.00
CA ASN A 45 -15.28 -19.40 -1.32
C ASN A 45 -15.13 -20.27 -0.06
N PRO A 46 -14.41 -19.78 0.97
CA PRO A 46 -14.01 -20.60 2.12
C PRO A 46 -15.19 -21.03 3.01
N VAL A 47 -16.24 -20.21 3.08
CA VAL A 47 -17.49 -20.48 3.81
C VAL A 47 -18.69 -19.93 3.02
N PRO A 48 -19.93 -20.39 3.29
CA PRO A 48 -21.11 -19.87 2.60
C PRO A 48 -21.18 -18.34 2.66
N ASN A 49 -21.60 -17.72 1.56
CA ASN A 49 -21.78 -16.28 1.46
C ASN A 49 -20.50 -15.45 1.71
N VAL A 50 -19.32 -16.02 1.49
CA VAL A 50 -18.06 -15.26 1.53
C VAL A 50 -17.21 -15.66 0.33
N TRP A 51 -17.11 -14.75 -0.63
CA TRP A 51 -16.34 -14.92 -1.86
C TRP A 51 -15.23 -13.89 -1.93
N SER A 52 -14.09 -14.29 -2.49
CA SER A 52 -13.06 -13.36 -2.93
C SER A 52 -12.46 -13.74 -4.28
N VAL A 53 -11.99 -12.74 -5.02
CA VAL A 53 -11.31 -12.92 -6.31
C VAL A 53 -10.09 -12.03 -6.41
N HIS A 54 -9.01 -12.56 -6.96
CA HIS A 54 -7.83 -11.79 -7.36
C HIS A 54 -7.89 -11.52 -8.87
N ILE A 55 -7.80 -10.26 -9.28
CA ILE A 55 -7.77 -9.86 -10.70
C ILE A 55 -6.51 -9.06 -11.00
N ARG A 56 -6.00 -9.14 -12.23
CA ARG A 56 -4.79 -8.38 -12.66
C ARG A 56 -4.77 -8.07 -14.15
N ASP A 57 -4.03 -7.05 -14.55
CA ASP A 57 -3.72 -6.79 -15.98
C ASP A 57 -2.69 -7.82 -16.48
N LYS A 58 -3.02 -8.55 -17.54
CA LYS A 58 -2.12 -9.51 -18.19
C LYS A 58 -0.83 -8.85 -18.68
N ALA A 59 -0.90 -7.62 -19.16
CA ALA A 59 0.25 -6.89 -19.69
C ALA A 59 1.17 -6.37 -18.57
N CYS A 60 0.60 -5.99 -17.42
CA CYS A 60 1.31 -5.50 -16.25
C CYS A 60 0.77 -6.16 -14.97
N PRO A 61 1.30 -7.34 -14.57
CA PRO A 61 0.81 -8.06 -13.39
C PRO A 61 0.96 -7.33 -12.05
N MET A 62 1.68 -6.20 -12.00
CA MET A 62 1.75 -5.33 -10.83
C MET A 62 0.49 -4.47 -10.64
N CYS A 63 -0.34 -4.33 -11.69
CA CYS A 63 -1.66 -3.71 -11.59
C CYS A 63 -2.68 -4.81 -11.29
N PHE A 64 -3.02 -4.98 -10.01
CA PHE A 64 -3.95 -6.01 -9.54
C PHE A 64 -4.80 -5.48 -8.39
N THR A 65 -5.97 -6.07 -8.20
CA THR A 65 -6.86 -5.78 -7.07
C THR A 65 -7.51 -7.06 -6.58
N ASN A 66 -8.08 -6.97 -5.38
CA ASN A 66 -8.85 -8.06 -4.81
C ASN A 66 -10.30 -7.61 -4.65
N GLY A 67 -11.24 -8.51 -4.91
CA GLY A 67 -12.65 -8.28 -4.62
C GLY A 67 -13.15 -9.19 -3.52
N LYS A 68 -14.17 -8.73 -2.81
CA LYS A 68 -14.86 -9.48 -1.75
C LYS A 68 -16.37 -9.27 -1.85
N GLY A 69 -17.16 -10.24 -1.38
CA GLY A 69 -18.61 -10.08 -1.28
C GLY A 69 -19.37 -11.36 -0.98
N ALA A 70 -20.68 -11.25 -0.74
CA ALA A 70 -21.51 -12.40 -0.38
C ALA A 70 -21.86 -13.35 -1.53
N SER A 71 -21.47 -13.01 -2.76
CA SER A 71 -21.63 -13.87 -3.94
C SER A 71 -20.46 -13.70 -4.89
N GLN A 72 -20.29 -14.66 -5.80
CA GLN A 72 -19.27 -14.59 -6.84
C GLN A 72 -19.38 -13.28 -7.65
N LYS A 73 -20.58 -12.88 -8.06
CA LYS A 73 -20.79 -11.62 -8.81
C LYS A 73 -20.45 -10.39 -7.96
N ALA A 74 -20.82 -10.37 -6.68
CA ALA A 74 -20.49 -9.26 -5.79
C ALA A 74 -18.97 -9.11 -5.62
N ALA A 75 -18.24 -10.22 -5.44
CA ALA A 75 -16.79 -10.21 -5.38
C ALA A 75 -16.15 -9.72 -6.70
N LEU A 76 -16.64 -10.15 -7.87
CA LEU A 76 -16.12 -9.63 -9.15
C LEU A 76 -16.40 -8.14 -9.34
N ALA A 77 -17.61 -7.68 -9.03
CA ALA A 77 -17.96 -6.27 -9.10
C ALA A 77 -17.09 -5.44 -8.15
N SER A 78 -16.82 -5.94 -6.93
CA SER A 78 -15.90 -5.33 -5.97
C SER A 78 -14.48 -5.23 -6.53
N ALA A 79 -13.93 -6.31 -7.11
CA ALA A 79 -12.57 -6.31 -7.64
C ALA A 79 -12.40 -5.29 -8.77
N LEU A 80 -13.37 -5.27 -9.70
CA LEU A 80 -13.39 -4.33 -10.82
C LEU A 80 -13.56 -2.88 -10.36
N GLY A 81 -14.42 -2.64 -9.36
CA GLY A 81 -14.59 -1.33 -8.73
C GLY A 81 -13.28 -0.84 -8.13
N GLU A 82 -12.63 -1.68 -7.32
CA GLU A 82 -11.30 -1.39 -6.75
C GLU A 82 -10.28 -1.13 -7.87
N PHE A 83 -10.33 -1.86 -8.99
CA PHE A 83 -9.43 -1.61 -10.11
C PHE A 83 -9.60 -0.20 -10.68
N PHE A 84 -10.84 0.26 -10.87
CA PHE A 84 -11.12 1.65 -11.31
C PHE A 84 -10.74 2.69 -10.26
N GLU A 85 -10.91 2.39 -8.98
CA GLU A 85 -10.47 3.24 -7.87
C GLU A 85 -8.95 3.45 -7.93
N ARG A 86 -8.16 2.36 -7.97
CA ARG A 86 -6.70 2.42 -8.01
C ARG A 86 -6.18 3.01 -9.31
N LEU A 87 -6.81 2.73 -10.45
CA LEU A 87 -6.50 3.39 -11.72
C LEU A 87 -6.74 4.90 -11.64
N SER A 88 -7.93 5.32 -11.22
CA SER A 88 -8.33 6.73 -11.22
C SER A 88 -7.49 7.56 -10.26
N CYS A 89 -7.04 6.97 -9.15
CA CYS A 89 -6.18 7.60 -8.15
C CYS A 89 -4.66 7.44 -8.42
N ASN A 90 -4.27 6.91 -9.59
CA ASN A 90 -2.88 6.57 -9.96
C ASN A 90 -2.17 5.63 -8.95
N TYR A 91 -2.90 4.88 -8.13
CA TYR A 91 -2.32 4.25 -6.96
C TYR A 91 -1.40 3.06 -7.27
N PHE A 92 -1.62 2.35 -8.39
CA PHE A 92 -0.68 1.30 -8.84
C PHE A 92 0.74 1.82 -9.11
N TRP A 93 0.89 3.13 -9.26
CA TRP A 93 2.16 3.78 -9.55
C TRP A 93 2.74 4.55 -8.38
N ALA A 94 2.03 4.63 -7.24
CA ALA A 94 2.40 5.47 -6.10
C ALA A 94 3.85 5.26 -5.64
N ASP A 95 4.30 4.00 -5.60
CA ASP A 95 5.64 3.60 -5.14
C ASP A 95 6.69 3.54 -6.26
N PHE A 96 6.44 4.18 -7.41
CA PHE A 96 7.33 4.08 -8.56
C PHE A 96 7.67 5.44 -9.18
N TYR A 97 8.94 5.60 -9.51
CA TYR A 97 9.41 6.69 -10.36
C TYR A 97 8.89 6.49 -11.78
N LEU A 98 8.31 7.53 -12.39
CA LEU A 98 7.69 7.42 -13.71
C LEU A 98 8.64 7.77 -14.87
N GLY A 99 9.91 8.01 -14.56
CA GLY A 99 10.92 8.32 -15.56
C GLY A 99 10.89 9.78 -16.03
N LYS A 100 12.01 10.19 -16.62
CA LYS A 100 12.25 11.58 -17.02
C LYS A 100 11.22 12.09 -18.04
N SER A 101 10.73 11.23 -18.93
CA SER A 101 9.75 11.62 -19.95
C SER A 101 8.42 12.06 -19.33
N VAL A 102 7.91 11.32 -18.33
CA VAL A 102 6.67 11.68 -17.62
C VAL A 102 6.91 12.89 -16.73
N ALA A 103 8.01 12.89 -15.96
CA ALA A 103 8.37 13.99 -15.06
C ALA A 103 8.50 15.36 -15.76
N GLN A 104 8.82 15.37 -17.06
CA GLN A 104 8.95 16.56 -17.91
C GLN A 104 7.77 16.77 -18.87
N GLY A 105 6.77 15.88 -18.85
CA GLY A 105 5.56 16.00 -19.68
C GLY A 105 4.66 17.15 -19.24
N GLU A 106 3.60 17.41 -20.00
CA GLU A 106 2.63 18.48 -19.69
C GLU A 106 2.06 18.37 -18.28
N PHE A 107 1.73 17.14 -17.86
CA PHE A 107 1.35 16.81 -16.49
C PHE A 107 1.93 15.43 -16.10
N VAL A 108 2.14 15.21 -14.81
CA VAL A 108 2.60 13.93 -14.25
C VAL A 108 1.41 13.11 -13.78
N HIS A 109 0.57 13.66 -12.91
CA HIS A 109 -0.53 12.99 -12.24
C HIS A 109 -1.86 13.27 -12.92
N TYR A 110 -2.24 14.54 -13.08
CA TYR A 110 -3.50 14.93 -13.71
C TYR A 110 -3.38 16.26 -14.45
N PRO A 111 -4.15 16.50 -15.53
CA PRO A 111 -4.10 17.76 -16.28
C PRO A 111 -4.44 19.01 -15.45
N ASN A 112 -5.17 18.86 -14.35
CA ASN A 112 -5.58 19.93 -13.44
C ASN A 112 -4.65 20.08 -12.21
N GLU A 113 -3.54 19.34 -12.16
CA GLU A 113 -2.49 19.54 -11.17
C GLU A 113 -1.85 20.93 -11.30
N LYS A 114 -1.29 21.44 -10.20
CA LYS A 114 -0.48 22.67 -10.23
C LYS A 114 0.91 22.40 -9.69
N TRP A 115 1.89 23.05 -10.30
CA TRP A 115 3.28 22.99 -9.88
C TRP A 115 3.67 24.27 -9.18
N PHE A 116 4.20 24.14 -7.96
CA PHE A 116 4.63 25.24 -7.12
C PHE A 116 6.16 25.16 -7.00
N PRO A 117 6.91 26.11 -7.61
CA PRO A 117 8.37 26.10 -7.53
C PRO A 117 8.85 26.14 -6.09
N LEU A 118 9.99 25.49 -5.83
CA LEU A 118 10.66 25.61 -4.54
C LEU A 118 11.09 27.07 -4.29
N THR A 119 10.98 27.51 -3.05
CA THR A 119 11.41 28.83 -2.58
C THR A 119 12.93 28.82 -2.32
N GLN A 120 13.55 30.00 -2.20
CA GLN A 120 15.00 30.09 -1.98
C GLN A 120 15.42 29.69 -0.57
N ASP A 121 14.55 29.90 0.40
CA ASP A 121 14.70 29.57 1.82
C ASP A 121 14.07 28.22 2.19
N ASP A 122 13.59 27.47 1.20
CA ASP A 122 12.92 26.17 1.35
C ASP A 122 11.64 26.21 2.20
N ALA A 123 11.06 27.40 2.40
CA ALA A 123 9.73 27.58 2.98
C ALA A 123 8.63 27.05 2.05
N LEU A 124 7.52 26.57 2.63
CA LEU A 124 6.37 26.12 1.85
C LEU A 124 5.84 27.24 0.92
N PRO A 125 5.66 26.99 -0.38
CA PRO A 125 5.17 28.01 -1.30
C PRO A 125 3.76 28.51 -0.95
N GLU A 126 3.46 29.77 -1.28
CA GLU A 126 2.08 30.25 -1.23
C GLU A 126 1.18 29.50 -2.23
N GLY A 127 -0.06 29.22 -1.83
CA GLY A 127 -1.08 28.60 -2.69
C GLY A 127 -1.15 27.07 -2.65
N ILE A 128 -0.28 26.40 -1.89
CA ILE A 128 -0.52 25.04 -1.42
C ILE A 128 -1.13 25.07 -0.02
N LEU A 129 -1.96 24.05 0.26
CA LEU A 129 -2.67 23.88 1.52
C LEU A 129 -3.58 25.08 1.86
N ASP A 130 -4.40 24.94 2.89
CA ASP A 130 -5.09 26.04 3.53
C ASP A 130 -4.58 26.22 4.96
N GLU A 131 -5.09 27.21 5.69
CA GLU A 131 -4.62 27.51 7.05
C GLU A 131 -4.73 26.31 8.00
N TYR A 132 -5.82 25.54 7.91
CA TYR A 132 -6.02 24.35 8.74
C TYR A 132 -4.96 23.29 8.42
N LEU A 133 -4.75 23.00 7.14
CA LEU A 133 -3.77 22.01 6.71
C LEU A 133 -2.32 22.42 7.00
N HIS A 134 -2.01 23.72 6.93
CA HIS A 134 -0.68 24.22 7.33
C HIS A 134 -0.42 23.97 8.81
N GLN A 135 -1.38 24.25 9.68
CA GLN A 135 -1.25 24.00 11.12
C GLN A 135 -1.17 22.51 11.43
N HIS A 136 -1.94 21.70 10.72
CA HIS A 136 -2.02 20.26 10.94
C HIS A 136 -0.76 19.51 10.48
N TYR A 137 -0.24 19.80 9.28
CA TYR A 137 0.93 19.09 8.75
C TYR A 137 2.28 19.68 9.15
N ASN A 138 2.30 20.92 9.64
CA ASN A 138 3.53 21.59 10.02
C ASN A 138 3.44 22.28 11.39
N PRO A 139 3.01 21.57 12.45
CA PRO A 139 2.77 22.18 13.76
C PRO A 139 4.06 22.75 14.40
N HIS A 140 5.21 22.16 14.10
CA HIS A 140 6.52 22.54 14.63
C HIS A 140 7.37 23.38 13.67
N GLN A 141 6.84 23.71 12.48
CA GLN A 141 7.56 24.48 11.45
C GLN A 141 8.87 23.82 10.95
N GLU A 142 8.93 22.49 10.96
CA GLU A 142 10.07 21.69 10.48
C GLU A 142 9.91 21.24 9.02
N LEU A 143 8.69 21.27 8.48
CA LEU A 143 8.42 20.83 7.12
C LEU A 143 8.94 21.85 6.09
N MET A 144 9.89 21.41 5.27
CA MET A 144 10.46 22.21 4.18
C MET A 144 9.82 21.85 2.82
N ALA A 145 9.87 22.78 1.86
CA ALA A 145 9.30 22.59 0.54
C ALA A 145 9.97 21.43 -0.24
N SER A 146 11.27 21.25 -0.06
CA SER A 146 12.04 20.16 -0.66
C SER A 146 11.57 18.77 -0.21
N HIS A 147 11.01 18.64 1.00
CA HIS A 147 10.39 17.39 1.46
C HIS A 147 9.17 17.00 0.62
N LEU A 148 8.48 17.99 0.03
CA LEU A 148 7.18 17.80 -0.62
C LEU A 148 7.27 17.57 -2.14
N VAL A 149 8.47 17.36 -2.69
CA VAL A 149 8.64 16.93 -4.08
C VAL A 149 8.10 15.51 -4.25
N ASP A 150 7.17 15.32 -5.19
CA ASP A 150 6.52 14.02 -5.37
C ASP A 150 7.51 12.94 -5.84
N PHE A 151 7.35 11.74 -5.30
CA PHE A 151 8.24 10.60 -5.57
C PHE A 151 8.22 10.16 -7.04
N ASN A 152 7.05 10.25 -7.67
CA ASN A 152 6.79 9.76 -9.02
C ASN A 152 7.53 10.60 -10.08
N SER A 153 7.56 11.92 -9.92
CA SER A 153 8.33 12.81 -10.79
C SER A 153 9.79 12.93 -10.36
N GLY A 154 10.07 12.97 -9.05
CA GLY A 154 11.37 13.32 -8.48
C GLY A 154 11.97 14.62 -9.04
N ASN A 155 11.13 15.55 -9.52
CA ASN A 155 11.54 16.71 -10.31
C ASN A 155 11.56 17.99 -9.46
N ASP A 156 12.55 18.06 -8.58
CA ASP A 156 12.85 19.23 -7.74
C ASP A 156 12.87 20.56 -8.52
N LYS A 157 13.38 20.57 -9.75
CA LYS A 157 13.42 21.76 -10.62
C LYS A 157 12.04 22.25 -11.06
N ARG A 158 11.04 21.36 -11.14
CA ARG A 158 9.66 21.73 -11.46
C ARG A 158 8.88 22.15 -10.21
N GLY A 159 9.28 21.63 -9.05
CA GLY A 159 8.75 22.00 -7.73
C GLY A 159 7.81 20.96 -7.15
N ILE A 160 6.88 21.42 -6.31
CA ILE A 160 5.87 20.60 -5.63
C ILE A 160 4.64 20.45 -6.52
N CYS A 161 4.22 19.21 -6.77
CA CYS A 161 2.98 18.94 -7.49
C CYS A 161 1.79 18.92 -6.51
N GLY A 162 0.92 19.92 -6.57
CA GLY A 162 -0.32 20.00 -5.81
C GLY A 162 -1.51 19.44 -6.60
N LEU A 163 -2.30 18.58 -5.94
CA LEU A 163 -3.55 18.04 -6.46
C LEU A 163 -4.74 18.87 -5.97
N PRO A 164 -5.71 19.22 -6.84
CA PRO A 164 -6.88 19.98 -6.41
C PRO A 164 -7.89 19.10 -5.67
N PHE A 165 -8.18 19.46 -4.42
CA PHE A 165 -9.29 18.92 -3.64
C PHE A 165 -10.32 20.01 -3.39
N THR A 166 -11.60 19.65 -3.34
CA THR A 166 -12.68 20.56 -2.93
C THR A 166 -12.90 20.41 -1.43
N ARG A 167 -12.67 21.46 -0.66
CA ARG A 167 -13.01 21.49 0.77
C ARG A 167 -14.53 21.61 0.93
N GLN A 168 -15.17 20.73 1.70
CA GLN A 168 -16.61 20.56 1.64
C GLN A 168 -17.42 21.65 2.38
N ASP A 169 -16.87 22.28 3.40
CA ASP A 169 -17.57 23.32 4.18
C ASP A 169 -17.75 24.64 3.41
N ASN A 170 -16.76 25.02 2.59
CA ASN A 170 -16.75 26.29 1.84
C ASN A 170 -16.69 26.11 0.30
N GLN A 171 -16.54 24.87 -0.18
CA GLN A 171 -16.44 24.51 -1.60
C GLN A 171 -15.22 25.09 -2.33
N GLU A 172 -14.21 25.55 -1.60
CA GLU A 172 -12.98 26.08 -2.19
C GLU A 172 -12.07 24.96 -2.70
N THR A 173 -11.32 25.26 -3.76
CA THR A 173 -10.27 24.36 -4.26
C THR A 173 -8.99 24.59 -3.47
N VAL A 174 -8.52 23.54 -2.80
CA VAL A 174 -7.26 23.52 -2.04
C VAL A 174 -6.28 22.59 -2.75
N TYR A 175 -5.05 23.06 -2.99
CA TYR A 175 -4.00 22.24 -3.60
C TYR A 175 -3.22 21.51 -2.52
N ILE A 176 -3.39 20.20 -2.43
CA ILE A 176 -2.69 19.35 -1.47
C ILE A 176 -1.53 18.66 -2.20
N PRO A 177 -0.27 18.81 -1.75
CA PRO A 177 0.88 18.16 -2.36
C PRO A 177 0.69 16.64 -2.50
N MET A 178 0.99 16.10 -3.69
CA MET A 178 0.93 14.66 -3.93
C MET A 178 1.84 13.88 -2.97
N ASN A 179 2.95 14.48 -2.53
CA ASN A 179 3.82 13.90 -1.52
C ASN A 179 3.10 13.65 -0.18
N ILE A 180 2.35 14.63 0.33
CA ILE A 180 1.55 14.46 1.56
C ILE A 180 0.50 13.36 1.37
N VAL A 181 -0.18 13.42 0.23
CA VAL A 181 -1.21 12.46 -0.15
C VAL A 181 -0.65 11.02 -0.24
N ALA A 182 0.57 10.85 -0.76
CA ALA A 182 1.21 9.55 -0.90
C ALA A 182 1.71 8.99 0.42
N ASN A 183 2.40 9.80 1.23
CA ASN A 183 3.02 9.34 2.48
C ASN A 183 1.98 9.11 3.59
N LEU A 184 1.00 10.02 3.77
CA LEU A 184 0.13 9.94 4.95
C LEU A 184 -1.15 9.13 4.72
N TYR A 185 -1.71 9.18 3.51
CA TYR A 185 -3.05 8.66 3.25
C TYR A 185 -3.07 7.36 2.48
N VAL A 186 -2.01 7.05 1.72
CA VAL A 186 -1.89 5.81 0.93
C VAL A 186 -3.20 5.47 0.21
N SER A 187 -3.76 4.27 0.30
CA SER A 187 -5.05 3.94 -0.33
C SER A 187 -6.29 4.39 0.45
N ASN A 188 -6.15 4.94 1.66
CA ASN A 188 -7.29 5.27 2.51
C ASN A 188 -8.16 6.40 1.90
N GLY A 189 -9.47 6.21 1.94
CA GLY A 189 -10.45 7.18 1.46
C GLY A 189 -10.59 7.22 -0.06
N MET A 190 -10.04 6.23 -0.78
CA MET A 190 -10.33 6.05 -2.20
C MET A 190 -11.63 5.29 -2.40
N SER A 191 -12.35 5.59 -3.49
CA SER A 191 -13.50 4.79 -3.90
C SER A 191 -13.78 4.88 -5.39
N ALA A 192 -14.42 3.86 -5.94
CA ALA A 192 -15.16 3.91 -7.19
C ALA A 192 -16.57 3.33 -7.03
N GLY A 193 -17.51 3.82 -7.84
CA GLY A 193 -18.90 3.38 -7.75
C GLY A 193 -19.69 3.66 -9.01
N ASN A 194 -20.90 3.10 -9.04
CA ASN A 194 -21.83 3.32 -10.14
C ASN A 194 -22.29 4.78 -10.24
N THR A 195 -22.39 5.46 -9.09
CA THR A 195 -22.79 6.86 -8.97
C THR A 195 -21.79 7.63 -8.10
N ARG A 196 -21.90 8.97 -8.14
CA ARG A 196 -21.10 9.88 -7.32
C ARG A 196 -21.28 9.61 -5.82
N THR A 197 -22.52 9.49 -5.39
CA THR A 197 -22.86 9.33 -3.96
C THR A 197 -22.54 7.92 -3.47
N GLU A 198 -22.75 6.87 -4.27
CA GLU A 198 -22.35 5.50 -3.90
C GLU A 198 -20.85 5.42 -3.56
N ALA A 199 -19.99 5.98 -4.42
CA ALA A 199 -18.54 5.97 -4.19
C ALA A 199 -18.15 6.85 -2.99
N ARG A 200 -18.71 8.06 -2.88
CA ARG A 200 -18.40 8.94 -1.74
C ARG A 200 -18.84 8.35 -0.40
N VAL A 201 -19.99 7.67 -0.35
CA VAL A 201 -20.44 6.94 0.84
C VAL A 201 -19.43 5.87 1.21
N GLN A 202 -18.95 5.08 0.25
CA GLN A 202 -17.96 4.06 0.55
C GLN A 202 -16.63 4.66 1.03
N ALA A 203 -16.11 5.70 0.37
CA ALA A 203 -14.89 6.39 0.82
C ALA A 203 -15.02 6.98 2.23
N LEU A 204 -16.12 7.68 2.54
CA LEU A 204 -16.36 8.24 3.88
C LEU A 204 -16.53 7.16 4.95
N SER A 205 -17.25 6.07 4.62
CA SER A 205 -17.40 4.92 5.53
C SER A 205 -16.05 4.34 5.86
N GLU A 206 -15.22 4.16 4.83
CA GLU A 206 -13.85 3.69 4.96
C GLU A 206 -12.99 4.59 5.86
N LEU A 207 -13.13 5.92 5.81
CA LEU A 207 -12.45 6.80 6.77
C LEU A 207 -12.87 6.52 8.22
N PHE A 208 -14.17 6.29 8.46
CA PHE A 208 -14.65 5.89 9.79
C PHE A 208 -14.15 4.50 10.19
N GLU A 209 -14.13 3.53 9.26
CA GLU A 209 -13.63 2.18 9.51
C GLU A 209 -12.22 2.21 10.10
N ARG A 210 -11.29 2.95 9.47
CA ARG A 210 -9.87 2.96 9.87
C ARG A 210 -9.64 3.78 11.12
N SER A 211 -10.25 4.97 11.21
CA SER A 211 -10.10 5.83 12.39
C SER A 211 -10.66 5.19 13.66
N VAL A 212 -11.84 4.56 13.57
CA VAL A 212 -12.47 3.87 14.69
C VAL A 212 -11.74 2.56 15.02
N LYS A 213 -11.25 1.82 14.02
CA LYS A 213 -10.36 0.67 14.23
C LYS A 213 -9.13 1.08 15.05
N ASN A 214 -8.40 2.10 14.61
CA ASN A 214 -7.19 2.57 15.29
C ASN A 214 -7.50 3.01 16.73
N LYS A 215 -8.60 3.75 16.93
CA LYS A 215 -9.06 4.15 18.25
C LYS A 215 -9.37 2.97 19.16
N ILE A 216 -10.11 1.97 18.67
CA ILE A 216 -10.49 0.78 19.45
C ILE A 216 -9.26 0.00 19.88
N ILE A 217 -8.30 -0.19 18.97
CA ILE A 217 -7.07 -0.93 19.23
C ILE A 217 -6.20 -0.16 20.21
N ALA A 218 -5.86 1.09 19.91
CA ALA A 218 -4.93 1.88 20.71
C ALA A 218 -5.45 2.20 22.12
N ASP A 219 -6.75 2.44 22.28
CA ASP A 219 -7.34 2.72 23.60
C ASP A 219 -7.71 1.43 24.36
N GLY A 220 -7.46 0.23 23.81
CA GLY A 220 -7.80 -1.04 24.44
C GLY A 220 -9.30 -1.21 24.73
N ILE A 221 -10.17 -0.73 23.84
CA ILE A 221 -11.61 -0.61 24.12
C ILE A 221 -12.29 -1.99 24.15
N SER A 222 -13.07 -2.25 25.20
CA SER A 222 -13.98 -3.38 25.25
C SER A 222 -15.30 -3.06 24.55
N LEU A 223 -15.61 -3.81 23.49
CA LEU A 223 -16.80 -3.58 22.66
C LEU A 223 -17.99 -4.45 23.09
N PRO A 224 -19.24 -3.95 22.97
CA PRO A 224 -20.42 -4.75 23.22
C PRO A 224 -20.69 -5.77 22.10
N GLU A 225 -20.94 -7.03 22.46
CA GLU A 225 -21.34 -8.06 21.50
C GLU A 225 -22.68 -7.72 20.84
N ILE A 226 -22.78 -7.98 19.53
CA ILE A 226 -24.03 -7.92 18.78
C ILE A 226 -24.92 -9.06 19.29
N PRO A 227 -26.10 -8.77 19.88
CA PRO A 227 -26.93 -9.82 20.47
C PRO A 227 -27.34 -10.88 19.45
N ALA A 228 -27.36 -12.15 19.83
CA ALA A 228 -27.73 -13.26 18.95
C ALA A 228 -29.09 -13.07 18.25
N LYS A 229 -30.05 -12.38 18.90
CA LYS A 229 -31.34 -12.02 18.31
C LYS A 229 -31.22 -11.07 17.10
N VAL A 230 -30.23 -10.19 17.11
CA VAL A 230 -29.91 -9.25 16.02
C VAL A 230 -29.20 -10.00 14.90
N ILE A 231 -28.19 -10.82 15.21
CA ILE A 231 -27.48 -11.65 14.21
C ILE A 231 -28.47 -12.55 13.43
N LYS A 232 -29.50 -13.08 14.11
CA LYS A 232 -30.54 -13.92 13.48
C LYS A 232 -31.31 -13.19 12.36
N ALA A 233 -31.36 -11.86 12.37
CA ALA A 233 -31.99 -11.08 11.30
C ALA A 233 -31.20 -11.11 9.98
N TYR A 234 -29.93 -11.51 10.00
CA TYR A 234 -29.02 -11.55 8.85
C TYR A 234 -28.57 -13.00 8.57
N PRO A 235 -29.45 -13.84 7.99
CA PRO A 235 -29.22 -15.29 7.88
C PRO A 235 -28.00 -15.66 7.02
N GLY A 236 -27.66 -14.85 6.01
CA GLY A 236 -26.47 -15.06 5.18
C GLY A 236 -25.18 -14.93 5.99
N ILE A 237 -25.05 -13.84 6.73
CA ILE A 237 -23.93 -13.55 7.63
C ILE A 237 -23.86 -14.60 8.75
N LYS A 238 -25.00 -14.93 9.37
CA LYS A 238 -25.07 -15.97 10.41
C LYS A 238 -24.56 -17.31 9.89
N ALA A 239 -24.92 -17.71 8.67
CA ALA A 239 -24.47 -18.97 8.10
C ALA A 239 -22.94 -19.01 7.87
N SER A 240 -22.32 -17.87 7.52
CA SER A 240 -20.87 -17.74 7.42
C SER A 240 -20.20 -17.91 8.79
N ILE A 241 -20.72 -17.23 9.81
CA ILE A 241 -20.22 -17.31 11.20
C ILE A 241 -20.37 -18.73 11.75
N ASP A 242 -21.57 -19.32 11.67
CA ASP A 242 -21.84 -20.69 12.12
C ASP A 242 -20.88 -21.70 11.46
N LYS A 243 -20.53 -21.48 10.18
CA LYS A 243 -19.58 -22.34 9.48
C LYS A 243 -18.17 -22.18 10.01
N LEU A 244 -17.70 -20.97 10.29
CA LEU A 244 -16.38 -20.73 10.91
C LEU A 244 -16.29 -21.40 12.29
N GLU A 245 -17.30 -21.21 13.13
CA GLU A 245 -17.36 -21.84 14.46
C GLU A 245 -17.37 -23.37 14.36
N ALA A 246 -18.14 -23.93 13.42
CA ALA A 246 -18.14 -25.37 13.15
C ALA A 246 -16.81 -25.91 12.57
N GLN A 247 -15.90 -25.04 12.10
CA GLN A 247 -14.54 -25.40 11.73
C GLN A 247 -13.53 -25.19 12.86
N GLY A 248 -13.99 -24.80 14.06
CA GLY A 248 -13.14 -24.63 15.23
C GLY A 248 -12.57 -23.22 15.40
N PHE A 249 -13.11 -22.23 14.70
CA PHE A 249 -12.74 -20.82 14.85
C PHE A 249 -13.85 -20.06 15.59
N PRO A 250 -13.75 -19.84 16.92
CA PRO A 250 -14.70 -19.01 17.65
C PRO A 250 -14.76 -17.59 17.08
N ILE A 251 -15.96 -17.04 16.93
CA ILE A 251 -16.18 -15.71 16.37
C ILE A 251 -16.84 -14.80 17.39
N TYR A 252 -16.26 -13.63 17.62
CA TYR A 252 -16.96 -12.52 18.29
C TYR A 252 -17.44 -11.52 17.23
N SER A 253 -18.70 -11.09 17.34
CA SER A 253 -19.27 -10.02 16.53
C SER A 253 -19.63 -8.87 17.43
N TYR A 254 -18.97 -7.72 17.24
CA TYR A 254 -19.06 -6.55 18.09
C TYR A 254 -19.66 -5.34 17.36
N ASP A 255 -20.46 -4.58 18.07
CA ASP A 255 -20.81 -3.22 17.66
C ASP A 255 -19.65 -2.27 17.99
N ALA A 256 -19.02 -1.74 16.95
CA ALA A 256 -17.88 -0.84 17.04
C ALA A 256 -18.29 0.64 16.90
N SER A 257 -19.58 0.96 17.04
CA SER A 257 -20.09 2.32 16.86
C SER A 257 -19.71 3.31 17.95
N LEU A 258 -19.14 2.81 19.06
CA LEU A 258 -18.81 3.60 20.25
C LEU A 258 -20.03 4.38 20.77
N GLY A 259 -21.11 3.63 21.03
CA GLY A 259 -22.38 4.18 21.52
C GLY A 259 -23.26 4.79 20.42
N GLY A 260 -23.22 4.24 19.20
CA GLY A 260 -24.04 4.70 18.07
C GLY A 260 -23.49 5.93 17.34
N LYS A 261 -22.24 6.34 17.62
CA LYS A 261 -21.62 7.53 17.04
C LYS A 261 -21.06 7.28 15.63
N TYR A 262 -20.56 6.08 15.37
CA TYR A 262 -19.91 5.73 14.11
C TYR A 262 -20.54 4.49 13.46
N PRO A 263 -20.61 4.40 12.13
CA PRO A 263 -21.26 3.28 11.45
C PRO A 263 -20.30 2.09 11.23
N VAL A 264 -19.72 1.56 12.32
CA VAL A 264 -18.61 0.58 12.28
C VAL A 264 -18.97 -0.71 13.02
N ILE A 265 -18.57 -1.84 12.45
CA ILE A 265 -18.66 -3.19 13.02
C ILE A 265 -17.24 -3.76 13.19
N CYS A 266 -17.05 -4.57 14.22
CA CYS A 266 -15.83 -5.37 14.41
C CYS A 266 -16.21 -6.85 14.50
N VAL A 267 -15.48 -7.72 13.81
CA VAL A 267 -15.62 -9.18 13.93
C VAL A 267 -14.25 -9.75 14.21
N VAL A 268 -14.13 -10.52 15.29
CA VAL A 268 -12.86 -11.12 15.71
C VAL A 268 -12.94 -12.63 15.57
N LEU A 269 -11.97 -13.20 14.87
CA LEU A 269 -11.73 -14.64 14.79
C LEU A 269 -10.68 -15.05 15.80
N LEU A 270 -10.95 -16.11 16.57
CA LEU A 270 -9.96 -16.78 17.39
C LEU A 270 -9.49 -18.07 16.71
N ASN A 271 -8.19 -18.37 16.80
CA ASN A 271 -7.63 -19.65 16.38
C ASN A 271 -7.09 -20.41 17.61
N PRO A 272 -7.87 -21.35 18.17
CA PRO A 272 -7.44 -22.12 19.34
C PRO A 272 -6.23 -23.03 19.11
N ALA A 273 -5.89 -23.34 17.84
CA ALA A 273 -4.77 -24.23 17.53
C ALA A 273 -3.40 -23.57 17.81
N ASN A 274 -3.31 -22.24 17.73
CA ASN A 274 -2.08 -21.48 17.97
C ASN A 274 -2.24 -20.32 18.96
N GLY A 275 -3.45 -20.10 19.50
CA GLY A 275 -3.72 -19.08 20.52
C GLY A 275 -3.77 -17.65 19.97
N THR A 276 -4.05 -17.49 18.68
CA THR A 276 -4.02 -16.18 17.99
C THR A 276 -5.41 -15.59 17.78
N CYS A 277 -5.48 -14.29 17.49
CA CYS A 277 -6.71 -13.61 17.10
C CYS A 277 -6.52 -12.75 15.85
N PHE A 278 -7.61 -12.53 15.11
CA PHE A 278 -7.66 -11.64 13.96
C PHE A 278 -8.92 -10.78 14.03
N ALA A 279 -8.74 -9.47 14.20
CA ALA A 279 -9.81 -8.49 14.24
C ALA A 279 -10.01 -7.85 12.85
N SER A 280 -11.18 -8.07 12.27
CA SER A 280 -11.65 -7.40 11.05
C SER A 280 -12.59 -6.26 11.41
N PHE A 281 -12.55 -5.17 10.65
CA PHE A 281 -13.42 -4.01 10.81
C PHE A 281 -14.09 -3.68 9.47
N GLY A 282 -15.33 -3.21 9.53
CA GLY A 282 -16.06 -2.79 8.35
C GLY A 282 -17.04 -1.68 8.68
N ALA A 283 -17.16 -0.72 7.78
CA ALA A 283 -18.09 0.39 7.93
C ALA A 283 -19.02 0.55 6.72
N HIS A 284 -20.25 0.97 7.03
CA HIS A 284 -21.27 1.41 6.08
C HIS A 284 -22.46 2.01 6.86
N PRO A 285 -23.15 3.05 6.37
CA PRO A 285 -24.32 3.63 7.06
C PRO A 285 -25.44 2.62 7.39
N LYS A 286 -25.54 1.57 6.57
CA LYS A 286 -26.46 0.44 6.78
C LYS A 286 -25.78 -0.67 7.57
N PHE A 287 -26.38 -1.04 8.71
CA PHE A 287 -25.82 -2.03 9.64
C PHE A 287 -25.51 -3.37 8.96
N GLU A 288 -26.46 -3.88 8.16
CA GLU A 288 -26.31 -5.15 7.42
C GLU A 288 -25.08 -5.14 6.52
N VAL A 289 -24.87 -4.04 5.79
CA VAL A 289 -23.77 -3.91 4.84
C VAL A 289 -22.43 -3.79 5.58
N ALA A 290 -22.37 -3.04 6.68
CA ALA A 290 -21.17 -2.95 7.51
C ALA A 290 -20.80 -4.34 8.07
N PHE A 291 -21.79 -5.08 8.55
CA PHE A 291 -21.58 -6.42 9.10
C PHE A 291 -21.11 -7.42 8.03
N GLU A 292 -21.75 -7.44 6.85
CA GLU A 292 -21.33 -8.30 5.73
C GLU A 292 -19.91 -7.96 5.27
N ARG A 293 -19.57 -6.67 5.14
CA ARG A 293 -18.23 -6.22 4.77
C ARG A 293 -17.17 -6.68 5.74
N THR A 294 -17.47 -6.64 7.04
CA THR A 294 -16.54 -7.06 8.09
C THR A 294 -16.25 -8.56 8.01
N VAL A 295 -17.28 -9.39 7.82
CA VAL A 295 -17.13 -10.85 7.70
C VAL A 295 -16.46 -11.26 6.38
N THR A 296 -16.78 -10.58 5.27
CA THR A 296 -16.16 -10.88 3.97
C THR A 296 -14.70 -10.43 3.90
N GLU A 297 -14.31 -9.36 4.59
CA GLU A 297 -12.92 -8.94 4.72
C GLU A 297 -12.07 -9.94 5.51
N LEU A 298 -12.63 -10.50 6.58
CA LEU A 298 -11.96 -11.48 7.44
C LEU A 298 -11.42 -12.70 6.66
N LEU A 299 -11.98 -13.01 5.48
CA LEU A 299 -11.55 -14.15 4.66
C LEU A 299 -11.13 -13.73 3.24
N GLN A 300 -10.91 -12.44 2.97
CA GLN A 300 -10.47 -12.00 1.65
C GLN A 300 -9.09 -12.56 1.32
N GLY A 301 -9.00 -13.34 0.24
CA GLY A 301 -7.73 -13.94 -0.18
C GLY A 301 -7.21 -15.05 0.72
N ARG A 302 -7.98 -15.49 1.73
CA ARG A 302 -7.57 -16.49 2.73
C ARG A 302 -8.47 -17.72 2.66
N SER A 303 -7.86 -18.89 2.55
CA SER A 303 -8.53 -20.14 2.88
C SER A 303 -8.53 -20.36 4.40
N LEU A 304 -9.30 -21.33 4.88
CA LEU A 304 -9.30 -21.70 6.30
C LEU A 304 -7.94 -22.19 6.82
N LYS A 305 -7.02 -22.58 5.91
CA LYS A 305 -5.66 -23.01 6.27
C LYS A 305 -4.69 -21.84 6.43
N ASP A 306 -5.04 -20.67 5.91
CA ASP A 306 -4.18 -19.48 5.88
C ASP A 306 -4.48 -18.53 7.07
N LEU A 307 -5.11 -19.07 8.13
CA LEU A 307 -5.52 -18.37 9.34
C LEU A 307 -4.55 -18.62 10.52
N ASP A 308 -3.30 -18.98 10.23
CA ASP A 308 -2.25 -19.33 11.19
C ASP A 308 -1.13 -18.29 11.32
N VAL A 309 -1.26 -17.15 10.62
CA VAL A 309 -0.24 -16.10 10.50
C VAL A 309 -0.43 -14.90 11.46
N PHE A 310 -1.39 -14.97 12.37
CA PHE A 310 -1.72 -13.87 13.29
C PHE A 310 -1.03 -14.01 14.65
N TYR A 311 -1.21 -13.01 15.52
CA TYR A 311 -0.56 -12.96 16.83
C TYR A 311 -1.54 -13.25 17.98
N PRO A 312 -1.03 -13.76 19.12
CA PRO A 312 -1.80 -13.78 20.37
C PRO A 312 -2.18 -12.37 20.82
N PRO A 313 -3.33 -12.19 21.49
CA PRO A 313 -3.64 -10.91 22.14
C PRO A 313 -2.63 -10.59 23.26
N SER A 314 -2.45 -9.30 23.55
CA SER A 314 -1.49 -8.79 24.54
C SER A 314 -2.18 -8.08 25.72
N PHE A 315 -1.51 -8.03 26.87
CA PHE A 315 -1.85 -7.16 28.01
C PHE A 315 -0.92 -5.93 28.08
N ASP A 316 0.01 -5.81 27.13
CA ASP A 316 0.90 -4.66 27.01
C ASP A 316 0.16 -3.57 26.21
N ASP A 317 -0.47 -2.64 26.94
CA ASP A 317 -1.24 -1.57 26.33
C ASP A 317 -0.35 -0.58 25.55
N GLU A 318 0.92 -0.43 25.93
CA GLU A 318 1.85 0.46 25.22
C GLU A 318 2.21 -0.12 23.85
N GLU A 319 2.52 -1.42 23.78
CA GLU A 319 2.82 -2.10 22.52
C GLU A 319 1.60 -2.17 21.58
N VAL A 320 0.39 -2.33 22.14
CA VAL A 320 -0.86 -2.31 21.37
C VAL A 320 -1.17 -0.91 20.82
N ALA A 321 -0.88 0.14 21.60
CA ALA A 321 -1.11 1.53 21.20
C ALA A 321 -0.04 2.11 20.29
N ASP A 322 1.12 1.44 20.15
CA ASP A 322 2.22 1.89 19.32
C ASP A 322 1.78 2.09 17.86
N HIS A 323 2.25 3.18 17.24
CA HIS A 323 1.85 3.54 15.90
C HIS A 323 2.29 2.51 14.86
N HIS A 324 3.43 1.84 15.07
CA HIS A 324 3.89 0.76 14.21
C HIS A 324 2.95 -0.45 14.25
N ASN A 325 2.33 -0.72 15.41
CA ASN A 325 1.28 -1.74 15.51
C ASN A 325 0.04 -1.37 14.68
N LEU A 326 -0.39 -0.10 14.72
CA LEU A 326 -1.52 0.39 13.92
C LEU A 326 -1.22 0.36 12.41
N GLU A 327 -0.01 0.71 12.00
CA GLU A 327 0.47 0.58 10.62
C GLU A 327 0.46 -0.89 10.16
N THR A 328 0.92 -1.81 11.01
CA THR A 328 0.88 -3.26 10.74
C THR A 328 -0.56 -3.72 10.55
N HIS A 329 -1.47 -3.24 11.40
CA HIS A 329 -2.90 -3.47 11.27
C HIS A 329 -3.49 -2.97 9.95
N PHE A 330 -2.97 -1.87 9.40
CA PHE A 330 -3.37 -1.36 8.08
C PHE A 330 -2.82 -2.21 6.93
N ILE A 331 -1.57 -2.66 7.03
CA ILE A 331 -0.87 -3.38 5.96
C ILE A 331 -1.46 -4.78 5.74
N ASP A 332 -1.62 -5.57 6.81
CA ASP A 332 -2.04 -6.97 6.69
C ASP A 332 -2.95 -7.47 7.83
N SER A 333 -3.31 -6.59 8.77
CA SER A 333 -4.11 -6.90 9.96
C SER A 333 -3.48 -7.92 10.92
N ALA A 334 -2.16 -8.08 10.88
CA ALA A 334 -1.40 -8.92 11.79
C ALA A 334 -0.79 -8.14 12.96
N GLY A 335 -1.39 -7.00 13.36
CA GLY A 335 -0.96 -6.32 14.58
C GLY A 335 -1.51 -6.98 15.85
N LEU A 336 -0.98 -6.56 16.99
CA LEU A 336 -1.42 -6.93 18.33
C LEU A 336 -2.80 -6.34 18.65
N ILE A 337 -3.59 -7.10 19.41
CA ILE A 337 -4.90 -6.71 19.92
C ILE A 337 -4.87 -6.87 21.44
N SER A 338 -5.41 -5.92 22.19
CA SER A 338 -5.50 -6.03 23.65
C SER A 338 -6.51 -7.13 24.06
N TRP A 339 -6.19 -7.87 25.12
CA TRP A 339 -7.13 -8.77 25.77
C TRP A 339 -8.40 -8.06 26.26
N ASP A 340 -8.33 -6.75 26.53
CA ASP A 340 -9.46 -5.97 27.01
C ASP A 340 -10.61 -5.88 26.01
N LEU A 341 -10.34 -6.06 24.70
CA LEU A 341 -11.37 -6.17 23.67
C LEU A 341 -12.42 -7.25 24.01
N PHE A 342 -11.99 -8.33 24.69
CA PHE A 342 -12.81 -9.50 25.03
C PHE A 342 -13.41 -9.47 26.45
N LYS A 343 -13.34 -8.34 27.15
CA LYS A 343 -13.93 -8.21 28.49
C LYS A 343 -15.43 -8.49 28.46
N LYS A 344 -15.91 -9.13 29.52
CA LYS A 344 -17.34 -9.41 29.72
C LYS A 344 -18.19 -8.14 29.87
N LYS A 345 -17.63 -7.08 30.46
CA LYS A 345 -18.30 -5.79 30.61
C LYS A 345 -17.74 -4.85 29.54
N PRO A 346 -18.54 -4.48 28.53
CA PRO A 346 -18.10 -3.52 27.52
C PRO A 346 -18.06 -2.10 28.09
N ASP A 347 -17.25 -1.26 27.46
CA ASP A 347 -17.12 0.16 27.81
C ASP A 347 -18.26 1.01 27.23
N TYR A 348 -18.98 0.45 26.25
CA TYR A 348 -20.16 1.04 25.62
C TYR A 348 -21.34 0.07 25.63
N ASP A 349 -22.56 0.61 25.63
CA ASP A 349 -23.76 -0.19 25.41
C ASP A 349 -23.94 -0.50 23.91
N PHE A 350 -24.45 -1.70 23.60
CA PHE A 350 -24.82 -2.06 22.23
C PHE A 350 -25.90 -1.12 21.69
N VAL A 351 -25.68 -0.59 20.48
CA VAL A 351 -26.67 0.17 19.72
C VAL A 351 -26.92 -0.55 18.40
N HIS A 352 -28.18 -0.91 18.14
CA HIS A 352 -28.58 -1.39 16.80
C HIS A 352 -28.81 -0.18 15.88
N TRP A 353 -27.73 0.53 15.58
CA TRP A 353 -27.73 1.71 14.72
C TRP A 353 -28.09 1.32 13.28
N ASP A 354 -28.72 2.23 12.54
CA ASP A 354 -28.97 2.07 11.11
C ASP A 354 -29.29 3.44 10.49
N SER A 355 -28.73 3.74 9.33
CA SER A 355 -29.04 4.93 8.54
C SER A 355 -29.74 4.53 7.25
N PRO A 356 -31.08 4.34 7.27
CA PRO A 356 -31.82 3.94 6.08
C PRO A 356 -31.86 5.09 5.08
N GLY A 357 -31.88 4.75 3.79
CA GLY A 357 -32.00 5.75 2.72
C GLY A 357 -31.33 5.33 1.42
N SER A 358 -31.35 6.28 0.49
CA SER A 358 -30.62 6.25 -0.77
C SER A 358 -29.17 6.72 -0.58
N SER A 359 -28.28 6.48 -1.56
CA SER A 359 -26.88 6.90 -1.44
C SER A 359 -26.68 8.42 -1.20
N PRO A 360 -27.55 9.33 -1.69
CA PRO A 360 -27.51 10.74 -1.27
C PRO A 360 -27.86 10.98 0.22
N ASP A 361 -28.83 10.26 0.77
CA ASP A 361 -29.23 10.39 2.19
C ASP A 361 -28.09 9.89 3.11
N GLU A 362 -27.47 8.78 2.70
CA GLU A 362 -26.29 8.19 3.34
C GLU A 362 -25.11 9.16 3.31
N PHE A 363 -24.81 9.77 2.16
CA PHE A 363 -23.74 10.77 2.03
C PHE A 363 -23.98 11.97 2.96
N THR A 364 -25.21 12.49 2.98
CA THR A 364 -25.60 13.61 3.86
C THR A 364 -25.41 13.25 5.33
N SER A 365 -25.81 12.05 5.73
CA SER A 365 -25.68 11.56 7.11
C SER A 365 -24.21 11.43 7.54
N LEU A 366 -23.35 10.88 6.66
CA LEU A 366 -21.91 10.77 6.94
C LEU A 366 -21.23 12.13 7.02
N MET A 367 -21.52 13.04 6.07
CA MET A 367 -20.99 14.41 6.10
C MET A 367 -21.40 15.14 7.38
N LYS A 368 -22.66 14.98 7.82
CA LYS A 368 -23.12 15.52 9.09
C LYS A 368 -22.31 14.97 10.28
N ALA A 369 -21.96 13.69 10.26
CA ALA A 369 -21.13 13.11 11.32
C ALA A 369 -19.72 13.74 11.35
N PHE A 370 -19.13 14.06 10.20
CA PHE A 370 -17.88 14.83 10.14
C PHE A 370 -18.05 16.28 10.64
N ASP A 371 -19.15 16.94 10.27
CA ASP A 371 -19.45 18.30 10.73
C ASP A 371 -19.64 18.34 12.26
N ASP A 372 -20.34 17.36 12.84
CA ASP A 372 -20.56 17.25 14.28
C ASP A 372 -19.24 16.97 15.04
N LEU A 373 -18.23 16.42 14.37
CA LEU A 373 -16.86 16.28 14.88
C LEU A 373 -16.01 17.54 14.70
N GLY A 374 -16.50 18.55 13.96
CA GLY A 374 -15.71 19.70 13.54
C GLY A 374 -14.56 19.33 12.60
N GLN A 375 -14.68 18.22 11.86
CA GLN A 375 -13.63 17.65 11.03
C GLN A 375 -13.79 18.10 9.57
N PRO A 376 -12.89 18.94 9.02
CA PRO A 376 -12.94 19.32 7.61
C PRO A 376 -12.71 18.11 6.70
N VAL A 377 -13.44 18.08 5.58
CA VAL A 377 -13.37 17.03 4.55
C VAL A 377 -12.98 17.63 3.20
N TYR A 378 -12.05 16.98 2.52
CA TYR A 378 -11.51 17.38 1.23
C TYR A 378 -11.75 16.27 0.21
N ILE A 379 -12.39 16.57 -0.93
CA ILE A 379 -12.74 15.56 -1.94
C ILE A 379 -12.12 15.92 -3.30
N ALA A 380 -11.36 14.99 -3.87
CA ALA A 380 -10.98 14.99 -5.28
C ALA A 380 -11.89 14.03 -6.05
N ASP A 381 -12.48 14.50 -7.15
CA ASP A 381 -13.37 13.74 -8.01
C ASP A 381 -12.66 13.34 -9.32
N TYR A 382 -12.83 12.10 -9.76
CA TYR A 382 -12.25 11.57 -10.99
C TYR A 382 -13.32 10.92 -11.88
N GLN A 383 -13.38 11.32 -13.15
CA GLN A 383 -14.35 10.79 -14.12
C GLN A 383 -13.73 10.42 -15.48
N HIS A 384 -12.41 10.58 -15.62
CA HIS A 384 -11.68 10.41 -16.89
C HIS A 384 -11.67 8.97 -17.43
N LEU A 385 -12.07 7.98 -16.61
CA LEU A 385 -12.25 6.58 -17.00
C LEU A 385 -13.72 6.17 -17.17
N ASN A 386 -14.64 7.13 -17.20
CA ASN A 386 -16.09 6.90 -17.31
C ASN A 386 -16.69 5.96 -16.23
N VAL A 387 -15.99 5.82 -15.11
CA VAL A 387 -16.48 5.33 -13.83
C VAL A 387 -16.20 6.43 -12.85
N TYR A 388 -17.17 6.77 -12.00
CA TYR A 388 -16.94 7.79 -10.99
C TYR A 388 -16.01 7.19 -9.92
N SER A 389 -14.94 7.93 -9.63
CA SER A 389 -14.05 7.63 -8.52
C SER A 389 -13.79 8.91 -7.73
N CYS A 390 -13.44 8.75 -6.47
CA CYS A 390 -13.05 9.87 -5.62
C CYS A 390 -11.93 9.47 -4.68
N ARG A 391 -11.25 10.48 -4.15
CA ARG A 391 -10.35 10.36 -3.00
C ARG A 391 -10.74 11.40 -1.97
N ILE A 392 -10.99 10.97 -0.75
CA ILE A 392 -11.46 11.81 0.34
C ILE A 392 -10.43 11.83 1.46
N LEU A 393 -10.09 13.02 1.93
CA LEU A 393 -9.21 13.24 3.06
C LEU A 393 -9.98 13.95 4.18
N ALA A 394 -9.78 13.50 5.41
CA ALA A 394 -10.23 14.13 6.65
C ALA A 394 -9.01 14.24 7.60
N PRO A 395 -8.15 15.25 7.43
CA PRO A 395 -6.86 15.34 8.12
C PRO A 395 -7.04 15.50 9.63
N GLY A 396 -6.38 14.65 10.40
CA GLY A 396 -6.60 14.39 11.83
C GLY A 396 -7.41 13.12 12.11
N LEU A 397 -7.92 12.45 11.07
CA LEU A 397 -8.75 11.26 11.18
C LEU A 397 -8.40 10.19 10.13
N SER A 398 -8.11 10.59 8.89
CA SER A 398 -7.90 9.66 7.77
C SER A 398 -6.44 9.31 7.46
N GLU A 399 -5.48 9.91 8.15
CA GLU A 399 -4.07 9.53 8.06
C GLU A 399 -3.88 8.08 8.50
N ILE A 400 -3.04 7.37 7.78
CA ILE A 400 -2.54 6.04 8.14
C ILE A 400 -1.17 6.16 8.82
N TYR A 401 -0.35 7.12 8.37
CA TYR A 401 0.98 7.39 8.88
C TYR A 401 1.00 8.73 9.64
N PRO A 402 1.87 8.87 10.63
CA PRO A 402 1.95 10.08 11.44
C PRO A 402 2.50 11.25 10.61
N VAL A 403 2.13 12.48 10.97
CA VAL A 403 2.49 13.68 10.19
C VAL A 403 4.01 13.89 10.16
N GLU A 404 4.69 13.48 11.22
CA GLU A 404 6.14 13.52 11.41
C GLU A 404 6.90 12.74 10.32
N ASP A 405 6.26 11.73 9.71
CA ASP A 405 6.85 10.97 8.59
C ASP A 405 7.10 11.84 7.36
N LEU A 406 6.42 12.99 7.22
CA LEU A 406 6.73 13.96 6.17
C LEU A 406 8.15 14.54 6.28
N VAL A 407 8.76 14.50 7.47
CA VAL A 407 10.13 14.96 7.72
C VAL A 407 11.07 13.75 7.87
N TRP A 408 10.69 12.77 8.68
CA TRP A 408 11.62 11.71 9.11
C TRP A 408 11.56 10.43 8.28
N ARG A 409 10.42 10.13 7.63
CA ARG A 409 10.22 8.89 6.85
C ARG A 409 9.58 9.15 5.49
N ASN A 410 9.98 10.25 4.85
CA ASN A 410 9.37 10.69 3.61
C ASN A 410 9.95 9.95 2.40
N ASN A 411 9.09 9.40 1.55
CA ASN A 411 9.51 8.77 0.30
C ASN A 411 10.29 9.71 -0.64
N SER A 412 10.20 11.04 -0.48
CA SER A 412 10.99 12.00 -1.26
C SER A 412 12.50 11.88 -1.03
N GLY A 413 12.95 11.36 0.12
CA GLY A 413 14.36 11.03 0.36
C GLY A 413 14.90 10.03 -0.69
N GLY A 414 14.03 9.16 -1.19
CA GLY A 414 14.34 8.23 -2.27
C GLY A 414 14.64 8.91 -3.62
N ASN A 415 14.22 10.17 -3.84
CA ASN A 415 14.50 10.90 -5.08
C ASN A 415 16.01 11.17 -5.27
N GLN A 416 16.70 11.56 -4.19
CA GLN A 416 18.13 11.82 -4.23
C GLN A 416 18.93 10.50 -4.23
N LEU A 417 18.53 9.52 -3.41
CA LEU A 417 19.13 8.19 -3.45
C LEU A 417 19.06 7.58 -4.86
N ARG A 418 17.91 7.69 -5.54
CA ARG A 418 17.74 7.23 -6.93
C ARG A 418 18.76 7.86 -7.87
N LYS A 419 19.01 9.17 -7.77
CA LYS A 419 20.03 9.86 -8.59
C LYS A 419 21.42 9.29 -8.33
N LEU A 420 21.77 9.02 -7.07
CA LEU A 420 23.06 8.44 -6.67
C LEU A 420 23.21 6.99 -7.15
N ILE A 421 22.23 6.13 -6.91
CA ILE A 421 22.22 4.73 -7.40
C ILE A 421 22.29 4.67 -8.93
N PHE A 422 21.66 5.61 -9.64
CA PHE A 422 21.76 5.69 -11.10
C PHE A 422 23.13 6.17 -11.58
N LYS A 423 23.91 6.87 -10.76
CA LYS A 423 25.32 7.18 -11.05
C LYS A 423 26.19 5.96 -10.73
N LEU A 424 26.05 5.39 -9.53
CA LEU A 424 26.77 4.21 -9.06
C LEU A 424 26.65 3.05 -10.04
N SER A 425 25.43 2.71 -10.47
CA SER A 425 25.19 1.61 -11.41
C SER A 425 25.87 1.78 -12.78
N LYS A 426 26.35 2.98 -13.12
CA LYS A 426 27.10 3.22 -14.37
C LYS A 426 28.61 3.04 -14.17
N ASP A 427 29.10 3.31 -12.98
CA ASP A 427 30.52 3.29 -12.64
C ASP A 427 30.72 3.05 -11.14
N TRP A 428 30.91 1.78 -10.79
CA TRP A 428 31.21 1.35 -9.42
C TRP A 428 32.67 1.60 -9.00
N PHE A 429 33.54 2.01 -9.93
CA PHE A 429 34.93 2.36 -9.61
C PHE A 429 35.08 3.81 -9.15
N ASN A 430 34.03 4.62 -9.29
CA ASN A 430 34.05 6.01 -8.87
C ASN A 430 33.84 6.12 -7.36
N GLN A 431 34.96 6.19 -6.62
CA GLN A 431 34.95 6.25 -5.15
C GLN A 431 34.18 7.46 -4.60
N ASP A 432 34.17 8.61 -5.29
CA ASP A 432 33.39 9.78 -4.86
C ASP A 432 31.89 9.48 -4.88
N VAL A 433 31.41 8.73 -5.87
CA VAL A 433 30.00 8.31 -5.96
C VAL A 433 29.69 7.23 -4.92
N VAL A 434 30.60 6.30 -4.67
CA VAL A 434 30.46 5.26 -3.64
C VAL A 434 30.32 5.90 -2.26
N ASN A 435 31.22 6.83 -1.90
CA ASN A 435 31.17 7.57 -0.64
C ASN A 435 29.89 8.41 -0.52
N GLN A 436 29.47 9.12 -1.59
CA GLN A 436 28.20 9.85 -1.58
C GLN A 436 26.99 8.95 -1.31
N VAL A 437 27.00 7.69 -1.78
CA VAL A 437 25.91 6.76 -1.48
C VAL A 437 25.96 6.34 -0.01
N LEU A 438 27.14 5.96 0.52
CA LEU A 438 27.30 5.60 1.93
C LEU A 438 26.86 6.75 2.85
N ASP A 439 27.41 7.95 2.65
CA ASP A 439 27.06 9.15 3.42
C ASP A 439 25.55 9.43 3.38
N TYR A 440 24.93 9.25 2.21
CA TYR A 440 23.49 9.49 2.07
C TYR A 440 22.65 8.44 2.78
N LEU A 441 23.06 7.17 2.79
CA LEU A 441 22.39 6.11 3.52
C LEU A 441 22.44 6.39 5.04
N ASP A 442 23.57 6.89 5.53
CA ASP A 442 23.75 7.21 6.95
C ASP A 442 22.99 8.46 7.38
N VAL A 443 22.99 9.52 6.55
CA VAL A 443 22.25 10.77 6.85
C VAL A 443 20.73 10.56 6.85
N GLN A 444 20.22 9.65 6.02
CA GLN A 444 18.79 9.33 5.97
C GLN A 444 18.35 8.28 6.98
N ASP A 445 19.29 7.66 7.70
CA ASP A 445 19.02 6.61 8.69
C ASP A 445 18.14 5.47 8.15
N TYR A 446 18.38 5.06 6.89
CA TYR A 446 17.63 3.95 6.29
C TYR A 446 17.93 2.65 7.01
N SER A 447 16.88 1.89 7.33
CA SER A 447 17.07 0.58 7.93
C SER A 447 17.78 -0.36 6.95
N GLU A 448 18.71 -1.15 7.48
CA GLU A 448 19.49 -2.12 6.72
C GLU A 448 18.59 -3.15 6.01
N GLN A 449 17.40 -3.40 6.56
CA GLN A 449 16.41 -4.35 6.04
C GLN A 449 15.66 -3.84 4.82
N GLU A 450 15.62 -2.52 4.59
CA GLU A 450 14.86 -1.92 3.50
C GLU A 450 15.43 -2.34 2.15
N ARG A 451 14.53 -2.53 1.17
CA ARG A 451 14.92 -2.96 -0.16
C ARG A 451 15.25 -1.74 -1.00
N VAL A 452 16.44 -1.74 -1.59
CA VAL A 452 16.94 -0.59 -2.37
C VAL A 452 16.00 -0.24 -3.52
N PHE A 453 15.36 -1.24 -4.15
CA PHE A 453 14.44 -0.97 -5.27
C PHE A 453 13.15 -0.25 -4.86
N GLU A 454 12.69 -0.44 -3.62
CA GLU A 454 11.50 0.24 -3.05
C GLU A 454 11.87 1.70 -2.79
N LEU A 455 13.01 1.92 -2.11
CA LEU A 455 13.55 3.26 -1.83
C LEU A 455 13.76 4.11 -3.08
N ILE A 456 14.25 3.52 -4.18
CA ILE A 456 14.46 4.27 -5.44
C ILE A 456 13.25 4.22 -6.38
N GLY A 457 12.18 3.50 -6.04
CA GLY A 457 10.96 3.42 -6.85
C GLY A 457 11.17 2.79 -8.23
N VAL A 458 11.94 1.71 -8.32
CA VAL A 458 12.27 1.04 -9.59
C VAL A 458 11.80 -0.41 -9.60
N ALA A 459 11.03 -0.77 -10.63
CA ALA A 459 10.48 -2.11 -10.77
C ALA A 459 11.44 -3.03 -11.54
N PHE A 460 12.13 -3.91 -10.83
CA PHE A 460 12.98 -4.94 -11.42
C PHE A 460 12.23 -6.25 -11.67
N SER A 461 12.71 -7.03 -12.63
CA SER A 461 12.28 -8.42 -12.82
C SER A 461 12.68 -9.28 -11.62
N ALA A 462 11.94 -10.37 -11.37
CA ALA A 462 12.15 -11.25 -10.21
C ALA A 462 13.55 -11.88 -10.14
N ASP A 463 14.19 -12.08 -11.29
CA ASP A 463 15.52 -12.65 -11.46
C ASP A 463 16.66 -11.62 -11.33
N SER A 464 16.34 -10.34 -11.22
CA SER A 464 17.33 -9.28 -11.06
C SER A 464 17.94 -9.30 -9.66
N PRO A 465 19.28 -9.17 -9.49
CA PRO A 465 19.88 -9.04 -8.17
C PRO A 465 19.39 -7.79 -7.42
N TRP A 466 19.06 -6.71 -8.14
CA TRP A 466 18.43 -5.51 -7.55
C TRP A 466 17.10 -5.79 -6.84
N LYS A 467 16.39 -6.87 -7.20
CA LYS A 467 15.08 -7.19 -6.59
C LYS A 467 15.21 -7.68 -5.15
N THR A 468 16.37 -8.21 -4.77
CA THR A 468 16.64 -8.73 -3.42
C THR A 468 17.66 -7.89 -2.64
N LEU A 469 18.31 -6.93 -3.30
CA LEU A 469 19.30 -6.03 -2.70
C LEU A 469 18.66 -5.18 -1.59
N ARG A 470 19.18 -5.36 -0.38
CA ARG A 470 18.85 -4.54 0.80
C ARG A 470 19.93 -3.50 1.09
N VAL A 471 19.62 -2.52 1.93
CA VAL A 471 20.57 -1.45 2.31
C VAL A 471 21.83 -2.03 2.97
N GLY A 472 21.70 -3.00 3.88
CA GLY A 472 22.86 -3.64 4.52
C GLY A 472 23.75 -4.39 3.52
N GLU A 473 23.14 -5.11 2.57
CA GLU A 473 23.88 -5.76 1.48
C GLU A 473 24.60 -4.73 0.59
N LEU A 474 23.93 -3.64 0.24
CA LEU A 474 24.52 -2.55 -0.54
C LEU A 474 25.71 -1.91 0.19
N ARG A 475 25.61 -1.64 1.50
CA ARG A 475 26.72 -1.13 2.32
C ARG A 475 27.95 -2.04 2.22
N GLY A 476 27.77 -3.35 2.39
CA GLY A 476 28.87 -4.31 2.26
C GLY A 476 29.53 -4.29 0.89
N LEU A 477 28.75 -4.21 -0.20
CA LEU A 477 29.28 -4.11 -1.56
C LEU A 477 30.02 -2.79 -1.82
N LEU A 478 29.51 -1.67 -1.30
CA LEU A 478 30.16 -0.36 -1.40
C LEU A 478 31.51 -0.35 -0.67
N LEU A 479 31.56 -0.86 0.56
CA LEU A 479 32.81 -0.95 1.34
C LEU A 479 33.84 -1.88 0.68
N LEU A 480 33.41 -3.01 0.10
CA LEU A 480 34.29 -3.87 -0.70
C LEU A 480 34.90 -3.11 -1.88
N SER A 481 34.11 -2.25 -2.56
CA SER A 481 34.62 -1.46 -3.68
C SER A 481 35.63 -0.38 -3.26
N LEU A 482 35.64 0.02 -1.99
CA LEU A 482 36.64 0.92 -1.40
C LEU A 482 37.87 0.17 -0.87
N GLY A 483 37.77 -1.14 -0.66
CA GLY A 483 38.82 -1.95 -0.02
C GLY A 483 38.75 -1.98 1.50
N GLU A 484 37.66 -1.49 2.08
CA GLU A 484 37.40 -1.51 3.52
C GLU A 484 36.92 -2.90 3.95
N HIS A 485 37.84 -3.87 3.91
CA HIS A 485 37.54 -5.29 4.05
C HIS A 485 36.95 -5.69 5.41
N GLU A 486 37.37 -5.03 6.49
CA GLU A 486 36.92 -5.35 7.85
C GLU A 486 35.44 -4.98 8.02
N GLU A 487 35.08 -3.72 7.74
CA GLU A 487 33.69 -3.26 7.80
C GLU A 487 32.80 -3.96 6.76
N ALA A 488 33.32 -4.19 5.55
CA ALA A 488 32.61 -4.97 4.54
C ALA A 488 32.22 -6.35 5.08
N GLN A 489 33.11 -7.04 5.81
CA GLN A 489 32.84 -8.37 6.32
C GLN A 489 31.63 -8.39 7.26
N GLU A 490 31.49 -7.38 8.13
CA GLU A 490 30.34 -7.26 9.04
C GLU A 490 29.03 -7.19 8.26
N TRP A 491 28.98 -6.40 7.20
CA TRP A 491 27.80 -6.27 6.34
C TRP A 491 27.52 -7.51 5.47
N ILE A 492 28.57 -8.21 5.02
CA ILE A 492 28.42 -9.49 4.34
C ILE A 492 27.89 -10.56 5.31
N GLN A 493 28.35 -10.57 6.56
CA GLN A 493 27.80 -11.46 7.59
C GLN A 493 26.34 -11.12 7.91
N TRP A 494 26.01 -9.84 8.06
CA TRP A 494 24.63 -9.36 8.20
C TRP A 494 23.74 -9.86 7.05
N THR A 495 24.25 -9.79 5.81
CA THR A 495 23.54 -10.27 4.62
C THR A 495 23.24 -11.77 4.71
N LEU A 496 24.15 -12.58 5.26
CA LEU A 496 23.94 -14.01 5.47
C LEU A 496 22.94 -14.29 6.59
N ASP A 497 23.01 -13.53 7.69
CA ASP A 497 22.18 -13.72 8.88
C ASP A 497 20.73 -13.34 8.61
N TYR A 498 20.50 -12.22 7.91
CA TYR A 498 19.16 -11.67 7.66
C TYR A 498 18.63 -11.93 6.25
N GLY A 499 19.45 -12.49 5.35
CA GLY A 499 19.09 -12.77 3.97
C GLY A 499 18.46 -14.14 3.72
N GLN A 500 18.43 -15.06 4.70
CA GLN A 500 18.03 -16.46 4.49
C GLN A 500 16.63 -16.63 3.86
N SER A 501 15.69 -15.72 4.16
CA SER A 501 14.33 -15.77 3.60
C SER A 501 14.19 -15.15 2.21
N THR A 502 15.20 -14.41 1.74
CA THR A 502 15.12 -13.61 0.50
C THR A 502 16.20 -13.90 -0.53
N LEU A 503 17.36 -14.41 -0.11
CA LEU A 503 18.43 -14.81 -1.02
C LEU A 503 18.06 -16.12 -1.69
N SER A 504 18.27 -16.21 -3.00
CA SER A 504 18.22 -17.51 -3.67
C SER A 504 19.37 -18.38 -3.18
N GLU A 505 19.22 -19.70 -3.28
CA GLU A 505 20.28 -20.66 -2.90
C GLU A 505 21.62 -20.33 -3.56
N GLN A 506 21.60 -19.87 -4.82
CA GLN A 506 22.80 -19.46 -5.52
C GLN A 506 23.44 -18.20 -4.91
N ARG A 507 22.66 -17.20 -4.52
CA ARG A 507 23.18 -15.98 -3.87
C ARG A 507 23.69 -16.29 -2.47
N GLN A 508 22.97 -17.11 -1.70
CA GLN A 508 23.41 -17.57 -0.38
C GLN A 508 24.79 -18.24 -0.47
N ARG A 509 24.95 -19.20 -1.39
CA ARG A 509 26.23 -19.88 -1.62
C ARG A 509 27.34 -18.93 -2.07
N PHE A 510 27.01 -17.88 -2.81
CA PHE A 510 27.98 -16.84 -3.19
C PHE A 510 28.44 -16.05 -1.96
N PHE A 511 27.52 -15.52 -1.14
CA PHE A 511 27.87 -14.74 0.04
C PHE A 511 28.60 -15.59 1.10
N ASP A 512 28.26 -16.88 1.24
CA ASP A 512 29.03 -17.81 2.08
C ASP A 512 30.49 -17.93 1.59
N CYS A 513 30.68 -18.08 0.28
CA CYS A 513 32.01 -18.13 -0.33
C CYS A 513 32.76 -16.80 -0.13
N LEU A 514 32.08 -15.67 -0.33
CA LEU A 514 32.64 -14.32 -0.21
C LEU A 514 33.10 -14.04 1.22
N ASN A 515 32.28 -14.35 2.22
CA ASN A 515 32.62 -14.15 3.63
C ASN A 515 33.88 -14.93 4.01
N GLN A 516 33.95 -16.22 3.65
CA GLN A 516 35.13 -17.05 3.93
C GLN A 516 36.36 -16.61 3.14
N ALA A 517 36.17 -16.14 1.90
CA ALA A 517 37.24 -15.63 1.06
C ALA A 517 37.81 -14.32 1.62
N LEU A 518 36.97 -13.44 2.15
CA LEU A 518 37.32 -12.16 2.75
C LEU A 518 38.10 -12.37 4.06
N GLN A 519 37.64 -13.27 4.93
CA GLN A 519 38.39 -13.69 6.13
C GLN A 519 39.78 -14.22 5.78
N LEU A 520 39.89 -15.05 4.74
CA LEU A 520 41.18 -15.57 4.27
C LEU A 520 42.07 -14.45 3.70
N ASN A 521 41.49 -13.43 3.06
CA ASN A 521 42.22 -12.30 2.50
C ASN A 521 42.85 -11.42 3.58
N MET A 522 42.18 -11.27 4.73
CA MET A 522 42.65 -10.49 5.88
C MET A 522 43.61 -11.29 6.80
N ASP A 523 43.72 -12.61 6.63
CA ASP A 523 44.60 -13.45 7.44
C ASP A 523 46.08 -13.32 7.03
N ASN A 524 46.90 -12.81 7.95
CA ASN A 524 48.34 -12.61 7.72
C ASN A 524 49.19 -13.90 7.78
N THR A 525 48.64 -14.99 8.31
CA THR A 525 49.33 -16.27 8.53
C THR A 525 49.06 -17.29 7.43
N ARG A 526 47.89 -17.21 6.79
CA ARG A 526 47.42 -18.13 5.75
C ARG A 526 47.69 -17.57 4.35
N LYS A 527 47.82 -18.45 3.35
CA LYS A 527 48.07 -18.05 1.96
C LYS A 527 46.94 -18.52 1.05
N ARG A 528 46.24 -17.57 0.40
CA ARG A 528 45.13 -17.78 -0.57
C ARG A 528 45.32 -19.03 -1.45
N LYS A 529 46.49 -19.15 -2.09
CA LYS A 529 46.84 -20.26 -3.00
C LYS A 529 46.72 -21.66 -2.40
N GLN A 530 46.94 -21.82 -1.10
CA GLN A 530 46.85 -23.13 -0.43
C GLN A 530 45.39 -23.58 -0.25
N TYR A 531 44.45 -22.64 -0.16
CA TYR A 531 43.03 -22.93 0.08
C TYR A 531 42.19 -22.92 -1.20
N LEU A 532 42.69 -22.35 -2.30
CA LEU A 532 42.00 -22.36 -3.61
C LEU A 532 41.47 -23.75 -4.01
N PRO A 533 42.23 -24.87 -3.89
CA PRO A 533 41.72 -26.19 -4.27
C PRO A 533 40.49 -26.64 -3.46
N VAL A 534 40.43 -26.36 -2.16
CA VAL A 534 39.28 -26.74 -1.32
C VAL A 534 38.10 -25.78 -1.51
N PHE A 535 38.35 -24.48 -1.66
CA PHE A 535 37.32 -23.49 -2.00
C PHE A 535 36.64 -23.88 -3.33
N ASN A 536 37.43 -24.23 -4.35
CA ASN A 536 36.89 -24.66 -5.65
C ASN A 536 36.07 -25.95 -5.56
N ARG A 537 36.40 -26.87 -4.65
CA ARG A 537 35.60 -28.07 -4.40
C ARG A 537 34.30 -27.78 -3.64
N MET A 538 34.32 -26.84 -2.70
CA MET A 538 33.19 -26.49 -1.85
C MET A 538 32.15 -25.62 -2.58
N TYR A 539 32.62 -24.53 -3.20
CA TYR A 539 31.75 -23.51 -3.78
C TYR A 539 31.67 -23.60 -5.31
N GLY A 540 32.66 -24.22 -5.95
CA GLY A 540 32.79 -24.27 -7.40
C GLY A 540 33.68 -23.15 -7.94
N PRO A 541 34.48 -23.38 -9.00
CA PRO A 541 35.46 -22.41 -9.49
C PRO A 541 34.88 -21.04 -9.87
N ALA A 542 33.66 -21.01 -10.42
CA ALA A 542 33.03 -19.78 -10.86
C ALA A 542 32.71 -18.82 -9.70
N LEU A 543 32.12 -19.33 -8.60
CA LEU A 543 31.81 -18.51 -7.42
C LEU A 543 33.07 -18.04 -6.71
N VAL A 544 34.07 -18.91 -6.60
CA VAL A 544 35.36 -18.57 -5.99
C VAL A 544 36.06 -17.46 -6.78
N ALA A 545 36.07 -17.55 -8.11
CA ALA A 545 36.62 -16.49 -8.96
C ALA A 545 35.88 -15.17 -8.74
N GLN A 546 34.54 -15.17 -8.78
CA GLN A 546 33.74 -13.96 -8.57
C GLN A 546 33.96 -13.33 -7.19
N ALA A 547 34.02 -14.13 -6.13
CA ALA A 547 34.27 -13.64 -4.78
C ALA A 547 35.65 -12.94 -4.68
N PHE A 548 36.67 -13.56 -5.26
CA PHE A 548 38.01 -13.02 -5.26
C PHE A 548 38.18 -11.81 -6.21
N GLU A 549 37.50 -11.76 -7.34
CA GLU A 549 37.42 -10.57 -8.21
C GLU A 549 36.77 -9.39 -7.49
N LEU A 550 35.77 -9.63 -6.64
CA LEU A 550 35.13 -8.58 -5.84
C LEU A 550 36.07 -8.05 -4.75
N ILE A 551 36.73 -8.96 -4.01
CA ILE A 551 37.73 -8.62 -2.98
C ILE A 551 38.92 -7.86 -3.59
N ASP A 552 39.37 -8.27 -4.78
CA ASP A 552 40.49 -7.63 -5.47
C ASP A 552 40.06 -6.35 -6.23
N GLN A 553 38.82 -5.87 -6.03
CA GLN A 553 38.21 -4.68 -6.65
C GLN A 553 38.17 -4.70 -8.19
N GLN A 554 38.15 -5.87 -8.81
CA GLN A 554 38.15 -6.03 -10.27
C GLN A 554 36.74 -6.03 -10.87
N ALA A 555 35.73 -6.42 -10.08
CA ALA A 555 34.32 -6.47 -10.50
C ALA A 555 33.38 -5.94 -9.40
N PRO A 556 33.51 -4.66 -8.99
CA PRO A 556 32.85 -4.11 -7.81
C PRO A 556 31.32 -4.12 -7.85
N SER A 557 30.71 -4.23 -9.03
CA SER A 557 29.24 -4.22 -9.17
C SER A 557 28.56 -5.53 -8.76
N HIS A 558 29.29 -6.63 -8.58
CA HIS A 558 28.73 -7.94 -8.22
C HIS A 558 27.45 -8.33 -9.02
N GLY A 559 27.49 -8.21 -10.35
CA GLY A 559 26.34 -8.56 -11.19
C GLY A 559 25.14 -7.59 -11.15
N LEU A 560 25.18 -6.53 -10.32
CA LEU A 560 24.22 -5.43 -10.35
C LEU A 560 24.34 -4.68 -11.68
N HIS A 561 23.40 -4.94 -12.58
CA HIS A 561 23.43 -4.38 -13.93
C HIS A 561 23.16 -2.88 -13.92
N LYS A 562 23.78 -2.18 -14.88
CA LYS A 562 23.60 -0.75 -15.10
C LYS A 562 22.14 -0.37 -15.27
N ILE A 563 21.69 0.71 -14.60
CA ILE A 563 20.33 1.23 -14.77
C ILE A 563 20.35 2.32 -15.85
N SER A 564 19.56 2.14 -16.91
CA SER A 564 19.42 3.17 -17.94
C SER A 564 18.66 4.38 -17.38
N ALA A 565 19.14 5.59 -17.64
CA ALA A 565 18.42 6.83 -17.28
C ALA A 565 17.04 6.94 -17.97
N LYS A 566 16.81 6.18 -19.05
CA LYS A 566 15.51 6.06 -19.73
C LYS A 566 14.73 4.80 -19.33
N LEU A 567 15.25 4.03 -18.36
CA LEU A 567 14.63 2.81 -17.81
C LEU A 567 14.39 1.70 -18.85
N LYS A 568 14.98 1.82 -20.05
CA LYS A 568 14.72 0.93 -21.21
C LYS A 568 15.14 -0.52 -20.99
N ASN A 569 16.13 -0.76 -20.13
CA ASN A 569 16.64 -2.09 -19.83
C ASN A 569 15.95 -2.74 -18.62
N LEU A 570 14.81 -2.19 -18.19
CA LEU A 570 14.01 -2.70 -17.07
C LEU A 570 12.64 -3.14 -17.59
N PRO A 571 12.48 -4.39 -18.05
CA PRO A 571 11.25 -4.85 -18.71
C PRO A 571 10.00 -4.69 -17.85
N MET A 572 10.10 -5.00 -16.55
CA MET A 572 8.98 -4.86 -15.63
C MET A 572 8.57 -3.39 -15.45
N HIS A 573 9.53 -2.50 -15.28
CA HIS A 573 9.27 -1.07 -15.22
C HIS A 573 8.73 -0.49 -16.54
N GLN A 574 9.17 -0.99 -17.69
CA GLN A 574 8.59 -0.59 -18.98
C GLN A 574 7.11 -0.99 -19.10
N LYS A 575 6.72 -2.18 -18.60
CA LYS A 575 5.29 -2.58 -18.53
C LYS A 575 4.48 -1.63 -17.66
N LEU A 576 5.03 -1.22 -16.50
CA LEU A 576 4.42 -0.24 -15.61
C LEU A 576 4.19 1.10 -16.33
N LEU A 577 5.20 1.63 -17.03
CA LEU A 577 5.10 2.88 -17.78
C LEU A 577 4.12 2.78 -18.96
N GLN A 578 4.08 1.64 -19.65
CA GLN A 578 3.11 1.40 -20.73
C GLN A 578 1.67 1.37 -20.21
N ALA A 579 1.43 0.80 -19.03
CA ALA A 579 0.13 0.85 -18.37
C ALA A 579 -0.22 2.29 -17.95
N TYR A 580 0.75 3.07 -17.44
CA TYR A 580 0.54 4.47 -17.09
C TYR A 580 0.21 5.32 -18.32
N GLU A 581 0.86 5.07 -19.45
CA GLU A 581 0.61 5.79 -20.70
C GLU A 581 -0.84 5.64 -21.16
N LYS A 582 -1.45 4.45 -21.03
CA LYS A 582 -2.89 4.25 -21.32
C LYS A 582 -3.76 5.21 -20.50
N LEU A 583 -3.40 5.39 -19.22
CA LEU A 583 -4.09 6.28 -18.30
C LEU A 583 -3.86 7.77 -18.64
N GLN A 584 -2.64 8.15 -19.00
CA GLN A 584 -2.33 9.52 -19.46
C GLN A 584 -3.16 9.88 -20.70
N GLN A 585 -3.27 8.97 -21.66
CA GLN A 585 -4.11 9.16 -22.85
C GLN A 585 -5.59 9.32 -22.51
N ALA A 586 -6.11 8.56 -21.54
CA ALA A 586 -7.49 8.71 -21.06
C ALA A 586 -7.74 10.11 -20.45
N LYS A 587 -6.81 10.61 -19.63
CA LYS A 587 -6.88 11.95 -19.02
C LYS A 587 -6.84 13.07 -20.08
N ILE A 588 -5.99 12.95 -21.09
CA ILE A 588 -5.92 13.90 -22.21
C ILE A 588 -7.22 13.88 -23.03
N ALA A 589 -7.74 12.69 -23.33
CA ALA A 589 -8.97 12.55 -24.09
C ALA A 589 -10.17 13.17 -23.37
N GLU A 590 -10.25 13.05 -22.04
CA GLU A 590 -11.32 13.66 -21.25
C GLU A 590 -11.24 15.20 -21.26
N THR A 591 -10.05 15.76 -21.03
CA THR A 591 -9.85 17.22 -21.02
C THR A 591 -10.04 17.87 -22.40
N SER A 592 -9.83 17.11 -23.47
CA SER A 592 -10.05 17.56 -24.85
C SER A 592 -11.52 17.57 -25.27
N LYS A 593 -12.43 16.98 -24.48
CA LYS A 593 -13.87 17.12 -24.70
C LYS A 593 -14.25 18.56 -24.36
N LYS A 594 -14.60 19.36 -25.37
CA LYS A 594 -15.17 20.70 -25.15
C LYS A 594 -16.33 20.59 -24.17
N PRO A 595 -16.45 21.49 -23.18
CA PRO A 595 -17.68 21.58 -22.40
C PRO A 595 -18.83 21.78 -23.39
N LEU A 596 -19.82 20.89 -23.33
CA LEU A 596 -21.05 20.98 -24.12
C LEU A 596 -21.85 22.22 -23.73
#